data_AF-A0A939FHS3-F1
#
_entry.id   AF-A0A939FHS3-F1
#
_cell.length_a   1.000
_cell.length_b   1.000
_cell.length_c   1.000
_cell.angle_alpha   90.00
_cell.angle_beta   90.00
_cell.angle_gamma   90.00
#
_symmetry.space_group_name_H-M   'P 1'
#
loop_
_entity.id
_entity.type
_entity.pdbx_description
1 polymer ?
#
loop_
_entity_poly.entity_id
_entity_poly.type
_entity_poly.pdbx_seq_one_letter_code
_entity_poly.pdbx_strand_id
1 'polypeptide(L)'
;MSAHLGRPGTRQDRRWRSVGGSVVRLVAAAAAGALTGLAVFSLTQVTSRILFVVTGGALGAVTVLAVQWYRRLAQLTEVRVTIPQLSELTFAVNNDSRQVAWRMFVETVTRVSTQPLASDEGVVREALTSMYGLFATTRETLKAARPSAPVPGGQTVEYLAITMLNRELRPFLSHWHPRLREFEQAHPDGPESEWPENAACRAELQRVQRDIHAYAIGFARLAGVREAETLIGHVPVPRTPDARPEGSTTPPGGDGRTTR
;
A
#
# COMPACT_ATOMS: atom_id res chain seq x y z
N MET A 1 -15.25 -28.56 41.29
CA MET A 1 -13.88 -28.62 41.84
C MET A 1 -12.98 -29.01 40.68
N SER A 2 -12.07 -28.18 40.15
CA SER A 2 -11.17 -27.24 40.81
C SER A 2 -10.92 -26.01 39.94
N ALA A 3 -10.74 -24.87 40.62
CA ALA A 3 -10.36 -23.60 40.04
C ALA A 3 -8.87 -23.59 39.66
N HIS A 4 -8.51 -22.92 38.55
CA HIS A 4 -7.14 -22.50 38.31
C HIS A 4 -7.11 -21.01 37.98
N LEU A 5 -6.31 -20.32 38.78
CA LEU A 5 -6.14 -18.88 38.90
C LEU A 5 -5.46 -18.25 37.67
N GLY A 6 -5.78 -16.97 37.47
CA GLY A 6 -5.32 -16.15 36.36
C GLY A 6 -3.84 -15.73 36.42
N ARG A 7 -3.37 -15.29 35.25
CA ARG A 7 -2.19 -14.43 35.07
C ARG A 7 -2.52 -13.37 34.01
N PRO A 8 -2.63 -12.07 34.37
CA PRO A 8 -2.74 -11.01 33.38
C PRO A 8 -1.32 -10.56 32.94
N GLY A 9 -0.93 -10.94 31.73
CA GLY A 9 0.32 -10.50 31.10
C GLY A 9 0.15 -9.21 30.30
N THR A 10 0.79 -8.15 30.80
CA THR A 10 1.44 -7.05 30.04
C THR A 10 0.60 -6.21 29.06
N ARG A 11 -0.28 -5.38 29.62
CA ARG A 11 -0.84 -4.18 28.95
C ARG A 11 0.06 -2.94 29.12
N GLN A 12 1.39 -3.11 29.14
CA GLN A 12 2.35 -2.07 29.59
C GLN A 12 3.33 -1.56 28.51
N ASP A 13 3.28 -2.06 27.26
CA ASP A 13 4.21 -1.59 26.21
C ASP A 13 3.66 -0.49 25.29
N ARG A 14 2.37 -0.14 25.41
CA ARG A 14 1.76 0.90 24.54
C ARG A 14 2.03 2.33 24.99
N ARG A 15 2.49 2.55 26.22
CA ARG A 15 2.67 3.90 26.80
C ARG A 15 4.05 4.51 26.56
N TRP A 16 5.05 3.71 26.20
CA TRP A 16 6.43 4.18 26.07
C TRP A 16 6.78 4.78 24.70
N ARG A 17 6.05 4.45 23.63
CA ARG A 17 6.31 4.99 22.28
C ARG A 17 5.70 6.38 22.02
N SER A 18 4.70 6.82 22.78
CA SER A 18 4.13 8.17 22.66
C SER A 18 4.91 9.24 23.43
N VAL A 19 5.72 8.84 24.41
CA VAL A 19 6.53 9.77 25.22
C VAL A 19 7.66 10.38 24.37
N GLY A 20 8.28 9.60 23.48
CA GLY A 20 9.36 10.08 22.61
C GLY A 20 8.94 11.27 21.73
N GLY A 21 7.77 11.19 21.09
CA GLY A 21 7.26 12.28 20.24
C GLY A 21 6.89 13.54 21.00
N SER A 22 6.29 13.40 22.19
CA SER A 22 5.95 14.55 23.05
C SER A 22 7.18 15.23 23.64
N VAL A 23 8.19 14.46 24.06
CA VAL A 23 9.46 15.01 24.58
C VAL A 23 10.22 15.74 23.48
N VAL A 24 10.30 15.19 22.27
CA VAL A 24 10.94 15.85 21.13
C VAL A 24 10.24 17.16 20.76
N ARG A 25 8.90 17.21 20.77
CA ARG A 25 8.14 18.45 20.52
C ARG A 25 8.39 19.50 21.60
N LEU A 26 8.51 19.09 22.86
CA LEU A 26 8.71 19.99 24.00
C LEU A 26 10.12 20.59 24.00
N VAL A 27 11.14 19.79 23.66
CA VAL A 27 12.53 20.25 23.48
C VAL A 27 12.62 21.21 22.28
N ALA A 28 11.96 20.90 21.16
CA ALA A 28 11.94 21.78 19.99
C ALA A 28 11.25 23.13 20.28
N ALA A 29 10.12 23.11 21.01
CA ALA A 29 9.43 24.33 21.42
C ALA A 29 10.26 25.17 22.39
N ALA A 30 10.95 24.54 23.35
CA ALA A 30 11.85 25.22 24.27
C ALA A 30 13.05 25.85 23.55
N ALA A 31 13.66 25.14 22.59
CA ALA A 31 14.75 25.66 21.78
C ALA A 31 14.31 26.84 20.90
N ALA A 32 13.12 26.75 20.27
CA ALA A 32 12.55 27.85 19.50
C ALA A 32 12.23 29.06 20.38
N GLY A 33 11.70 28.84 21.58
CA GLY A 33 11.46 29.91 22.56
C GLY A 33 12.76 30.58 23.02
N ALA A 34 13.81 29.80 23.29
CA ALA A 34 15.12 30.31 23.67
C ALA A 34 15.77 31.13 22.55
N LEU A 35 15.71 30.67 21.30
CA LEU A 35 16.22 31.42 20.13
C LEU A 35 15.45 32.72 19.91
N THR A 36 14.13 32.70 20.09
CA THR A 36 13.29 33.90 19.98
C THR A 36 13.63 34.90 21.09
N GLY A 37 13.80 34.43 22.33
CA GLY A 37 14.22 35.26 23.46
C GLY A 37 15.61 35.87 23.26
N LEU A 38 16.56 35.10 22.74
CA LEU A 38 17.92 35.58 22.45
C LEU A 38 17.94 36.64 21.35
N ALA A 39 17.09 36.49 20.33
CA ALA A 39 16.94 37.45 19.23
C ALA A 39 16.35 38.78 19.73
N VAL A 40 15.33 38.74 20.59
CA VAL A 40 14.72 39.94 21.19
C VAL A 40 15.70 40.66 22.11
N PHE A 41 16.43 39.92 22.97
CA PHE A 41 17.43 40.49 23.86
C PHE A 41 18.59 41.17 23.11
N SER A 42 19.04 40.55 22.01
CA SER A 42 20.10 41.10 21.16
C SER A 42 19.66 42.38 20.44
N LEU A 43 18.37 42.53 20.13
CA LEU A 43 17.79 43.71 19.51
C LEU A 43 17.80 44.93 20.43
N THR A 44 17.68 44.71 21.75
CA THR A 44 17.59 45.79 22.75
C THR A 44 18.93 46.44 23.14
N GLN A 45 20.07 45.86 22.72
CA GLN A 45 21.41 46.28 23.17
C GLN A 45 22.29 46.92 22.08
N VAL A 46 21.88 46.93 20.79
CA VAL A 46 22.86 47.19 19.70
C VAL A 46 22.42 48.27 18.69
N THR A 47 23.14 49.39 18.69
CA THR A 47 22.89 50.64 17.92
C THR A 47 23.52 50.66 16.50
N SER A 48 23.98 49.53 15.94
CA SER A 48 24.67 49.51 14.62
C SER A 48 23.82 48.95 13.48
N ARG A 49 23.58 49.75 12.44
CA ARG A 49 22.80 49.38 11.24
C ARG A 49 23.32 48.13 10.50
N ILE A 50 24.63 47.91 10.49
CA ILE A 50 25.25 46.75 9.82
C ILE A 50 24.85 45.44 10.53
N LEU A 51 24.68 45.49 11.84
CA LEU A 51 24.37 44.30 12.63
C LEU A 51 22.97 43.76 12.30
N PHE A 52 21.99 44.64 12.06
CA PHE A 52 20.63 44.28 11.64
C PHE A 52 20.61 43.53 10.29
N VAL A 53 21.44 43.95 9.34
CA VAL A 53 21.55 43.27 8.02
C VAL A 53 22.11 41.86 8.20
N VAL A 54 23.15 41.70 9.04
CA VAL A 54 23.77 40.40 9.32
C VAL A 54 22.82 39.48 10.10
N THR A 55 22.11 39.99 11.11
CA THR A 55 21.13 39.19 11.88
C THR A 55 19.93 38.79 11.02
N GLY A 56 19.40 39.70 10.20
CA GLY A 56 18.31 39.39 9.27
C GLY A 56 18.71 38.32 8.25
N GLY A 57 19.92 38.41 7.70
CA GLY A 57 20.46 37.40 6.79
C GLY A 57 20.63 36.03 7.46
N ALA A 58 21.19 35.99 8.67
CA ALA A 58 21.36 34.77 9.43
C ALA A 58 20.01 34.12 9.80
N LEU A 59 19.05 34.92 10.25
CA LEU A 59 17.70 34.43 10.57
C LEU A 59 16.98 33.89 9.33
N GLY A 60 17.12 34.56 8.19
CA GLY A 60 16.60 34.10 6.91
C GLY A 60 17.21 32.75 6.50
N ALA A 61 18.54 32.62 6.59
CA ALA A 61 19.24 31.37 6.29
C ALA A 61 18.81 30.23 7.23
N VAL A 62 18.73 30.48 8.54
CA VAL A 62 18.25 29.50 9.52
C VAL A 62 16.81 29.09 9.22
N THR A 63 15.95 30.03 8.85
CA THR A 63 14.54 29.74 8.50
C THR A 63 14.47 28.84 7.26
N VAL A 64 15.26 29.14 6.22
CA VAL A 64 15.32 28.31 5.01
C VAL A 64 15.86 26.90 5.31
N LEU A 65 16.94 26.81 6.10
CA LEU A 65 17.52 25.52 6.49
C LEU A 65 16.57 24.70 7.37
N ALA A 66 15.87 25.34 8.31
CA ALA A 66 14.87 24.69 9.16
C ALA A 66 13.68 24.18 8.34
N VAL A 67 13.16 24.98 7.42
CA VAL A 67 12.08 24.56 6.51
C VAL A 67 12.53 23.41 5.61
N GLN A 68 13.77 23.47 5.10
CA GLN A 68 14.33 22.43 4.24
C GLN A 68 14.53 21.12 5.03
N TRP A 69 15.00 21.19 6.28
CA TRP A 69 15.14 20.04 7.18
C TRP A 69 13.79 19.44 7.56
N TYR A 70 12.80 20.26 7.91
CA TYR A 70 11.45 19.82 8.23
C TYR A 70 10.76 19.13 7.04
N ARG A 71 10.85 19.70 5.83
CA ARG A 71 10.28 19.10 4.61
C ARG A 71 10.91 17.74 4.29
N ARG A 72 12.20 17.54 4.57
CA ARG A 72 12.86 16.23 4.39
C ARG A 72 12.35 15.19 5.38
N LEU A 73 12.12 15.58 6.64
CA LEU A 73 11.65 14.68 7.69
C LEU A 73 10.16 14.36 7.58
N ALA A 74 9.33 15.31 7.16
CA ALA A 74 7.87 15.16 7.08
C ALA A 74 7.39 14.26 5.92
N GLN A 75 8.25 13.93 4.95
CA GLN A 75 7.90 13.11 3.78
C GLN A 75 7.88 11.59 4.07
N LEU A 76 8.24 11.16 5.28
CA LEU A 76 8.32 9.74 5.64
C LEU A 76 7.10 9.33 6.47
N THR A 77 6.16 8.62 5.86
CA THR A 77 5.09 7.92 6.58
C THR A 77 5.48 6.46 6.76
N GLU A 78 5.64 5.99 7.99
CA GLU A 78 5.88 4.58 8.26
C GLU A 78 4.56 3.80 8.18
N VAL A 79 4.52 2.74 7.38
CA VAL A 79 3.37 1.84 7.19
C VAL A 79 3.83 0.42 7.50
N ARG A 80 3.19 -0.23 8.49
CA ARG A 80 3.45 -1.65 8.77
C ARG A 80 2.59 -2.51 7.88
N VAL A 81 3.21 -3.40 7.11
CA VAL A 81 2.49 -4.33 6.25
C VAL A 81 2.87 -5.75 6.67
N THR A 82 1.88 -6.49 7.15
CA THR A 82 2.01 -7.93 7.41
C THR A 82 1.74 -8.67 6.12
N ILE A 83 2.74 -9.39 5.62
CA ILE A 83 2.59 -10.32 4.48
C ILE A 83 2.79 -11.73 5.04
N PRO A 84 1.87 -12.68 4.81
CA PRO A 84 1.91 -14.00 5.45
C PRO A 84 3.24 -14.75 5.29
N GLN A 85 3.98 -14.55 4.18
CA GLN A 85 5.29 -15.20 3.94
C GLN A 85 6.52 -14.36 4.37
N LEU A 86 6.34 -13.10 4.74
CA LEU A 86 7.40 -12.19 5.17
C LEU A 86 6.96 -11.59 6.51
N SER A 87 7.41 -12.18 7.63
CA SER A 87 7.22 -11.69 9.01
C SER A 87 7.18 -10.16 9.08
N GLU A 88 6.33 -9.58 9.96
CA GLU A 88 6.04 -8.14 10.07
C GLU A 88 7.15 -7.22 9.55
N LEU A 89 7.03 -6.79 8.29
CA LEU A 89 7.96 -5.85 7.69
C LEU A 89 7.43 -4.43 7.92
N THR A 90 8.30 -3.60 8.49
CA THR A 90 8.07 -2.16 8.56
C THR A 90 8.42 -1.58 7.21
N PHE A 91 7.50 -0.88 6.56
CA PHE A 91 7.78 -0.18 5.32
C PHE A 91 7.74 1.32 5.56
N ALA A 92 8.63 2.04 4.90
CA ALA A 92 8.60 3.49 4.94
C ALA A 92 8.19 4.01 3.58
N VAL A 93 7.22 4.92 3.59
CA VAL A 93 6.48 5.33 2.42
C VAL A 93 6.57 6.85 2.28
N ASN A 94 7.18 7.30 1.20
CA ASN A 94 7.13 8.67 0.71
C ASN A 94 6.17 8.80 -0.50
N ASN A 95 5.91 10.01 -0.99
CA ASN A 95 4.95 10.22 -2.10
C ASN A 95 5.33 9.45 -3.38
N ASP A 96 6.61 9.36 -3.71
CA ASP A 96 7.08 8.64 -4.90
C ASP A 96 6.81 7.13 -4.78
N SER A 97 7.12 6.54 -3.62
CA SER A 97 6.85 5.13 -3.33
C SER A 97 5.36 4.80 -3.29
N ARG A 98 4.49 5.74 -2.88
CA ARG A 98 3.03 5.58 -2.98
C ARG A 98 2.57 5.47 -4.42
N GLN A 99 3.12 6.30 -5.30
CA GLN A 99 2.78 6.28 -6.71
C GLN A 99 3.21 4.96 -7.37
N VAL A 100 4.42 4.47 -7.06
CA VAL A 100 4.89 3.16 -7.52
C VAL A 100 3.99 2.05 -6.97
N ALA A 101 3.68 2.08 -5.66
CA ALA A 101 2.81 1.11 -5.03
C ALA A 101 1.40 1.09 -5.66
N TRP A 102 0.85 2.26 -5.98
CA TRP A 102 -0.44 2.39 -6.65
C TRP A 102 -0.41 1.73 -8.04
N ARG A 103 0.63 2.01 -8.84
CA ARG A 103 0.79 1.36 -10.16
C ARG A 103 0.89 -0.17 -10.00
N MET A 104 1.71 -0.66 -9.08
CA MET A 104 1.83 -2.09 -8.83
C MET A 104 0.52 -2.73 -8.39
N PHE A 105 -0.24 -2.06 -7.52
CA PHE A 105 -1.57 -2.51 -7.11
C PHE A 105 -2.50 -2.65 -8.31
N VAL A 106 -2.67 -1.58 -9.10
CA VAL A 106 -3.55 -1.58 -10.28
C VAL A 106 -3.15 -2.68 -11.27
N GLU A 107 -1.87 -2.77 -11.62
CA GLU A 107 -1.37 -3.82 -12.53
C GLU A 107 -1.62 -5.24 -12.02
N THR A 108 -1.52 -5.46 -10.71
CA THR A 108 -1.71 -6.79 -10.11
C THR A 108 -3.18 -7.19 -10.06
N VAL A 109 -4.08 -6.25 -9.74
CA VAL A 109 -5.52 -6.57 -9.53
C VAL A 109 -6.36 -6.53 -10.79
N THR A 110 -5.92 -5.79 -11.82
CA THR A 110 -6.70 -5.63 -13.08
C THR A 110 -6.34 -6.66 -14.14
N ARG A 111 -5.25 -7.40 -13.97
CA ARG A 111 -4.88 -8.46 -14.91
C ARG A 111 -5.53 -9.78 -14.53
N VAL A 112 -5.91 -10.53 -15.57
CA VAL A 112 -6.49 -11.90 -15.52
C VAL A 112 -5.66 -12.89 -14.68
N SER A 113 -4.45 -12.50 -14.29
CA SER A 113 -3.58 -13.18 -13.32
C SER A 113 -4.24 -13.48 -11.96
N THR A 114 -5.44 -12.99 -11.67
CA THR A 114 -6.18 -13.23 -10.41
C THR A 114 -7.52 -13.94 -10.57
N GLN A 115 -7.99 -14.20 -11.80
CA GLN A 115 -9.20 -15.02 -11.96
C GLN A 115 -8.81 -16.50 -11.90
N PRO A 116 -9.38 -17.28 -10.96
CA PRO A 116 -9.15 -18.71 -10.94
C PRO A 116 -9.72 -19.31 -12.22
N LEU A 117 -8.87 -20.01 -12.96
CA LEU A 117 -9.34 -20.92 -14.00
C LEU A 117 -10.10 -22.04 -13.28
N ALA A 118 -11.35 -22.29 -13.68
CA ALA A 118 -12.01 -23.52 -13.27
C ALA A 118 -11.16 -24.72 -13.70
N SER A 119 -11.32 -25.85 -13.03
CA SER A 119 -10.52 -27.07 -13.28
C SER A 119 -10.60 -27.56 -14.73
N ASP A 120 -11.66 -27.21 -15.42
CA ASP A 120 -12.07 -27.62 -16.77
C ASP A 120 -12.16 -26.46 -17.77
N GLU A 121 -11.98 -25.21 -17.34
CA GLU A 121 -12.12 -24.03 -18.20
C GLU A 121 -10.82 -23.22 -18.32
N GLY A 122 -10.70 -22.55 -19.48
CA GLY A 122 -9.62 -21.64 -19.84
C GLY A 122 -8.27 -22.31 -20.15
N VAL A 123 -7.38 -21.56 -20.80
CA VAL A 123 -6.16 -22.08 -21.43
C VAL A 123 -4.94 -21.73 -20.57
N VAL A 124 -4.15 -22.73 -20.17
CA VAL A 124 -2.94 -22.54 -19.32
C VAL A 124 -1.92 -21.64 -20.01
N ARG A 125 -1.80 -21.73 -21.34
CA ARG A 125 -1.01 -20.82 -22.18
C ARG A 125 -1.34 -19.35 -21.92
N GLU A 126 -2.62 -18.99 -21.87
CA GLU A 126 -3.06 -17.61 -21.64
C GLU A 126 -2.72 -17.15 -20.21
N ALA A 127 -2.85 -18.05 -19.24
CA ALA A 127 -2.50 -17.77 -17.86
C ALA A 127 -1.00 -17.50 -17.67
N LEU A 128 -0.16 -18.36 -18.25
CA LEU A 128 1.30 -18.19 -18.25
C LEU A 128 1.71 -16.90 -18.96
N THR A 129 1.08 -16.60 -20.10
CA THR A 129 1.31 -15.35 -20.83
C THR A 129 0.93 -14.13 -20.00
N SER A 130 -0.20 -14.18 -19.29
CA SER A 130 -0.63 -13.13 -18.37
C SER A 130 0.36 -12.94 -17.21
N MET A 131 0.83 -14.02 -16.59
CA MET A 131 1.83 -13.99 -15.52
C MET A 131 3.19 -13.44 -15.99
N TYR A 132 3.62 -13.82 -17.18
CA TYR A 132 4.81 -13.23 -17.82
C TYR A 132 4.62 -11.74 -18.10
N GLY A 133 3.43 -11.35 -18.55
CA GLY A 133 3.05 -9.96 -18.73
C GLY A 133 3.15 -9.16 -17.45
N LEU A 134 2.66 -9.69 -16.32
CA LEU A 134 2.82 -9.07 -15.00
C LEU A 134 4.30 -8.91 -14.65
N PHE A 135 5.11 -9.96 -14.83
CA PHE A 135 6.55 -9.91 -14.60
C PHE A 135 7.23 -8.80 -15.40
N ALA A 136 6.91 -8.67 -16.69
CA ALA A 136 7.45 -7.64 -17.56
C ALA A 136 7.03 -6.23 -17.12
N THR A 137 5.74 -6.00 -16.89
CA THR A 137 5.25 -4.66 -16.51
C THR A 137 5.74 -4.23 -15.13
N THR A 138 5.86 -5.14 -14.16
CA THR A 138 6.48 -4.81 -12.86
C THR A 138 7.94 -4.38 -13.05
N ARG A 139 8.71 -5.06 -13.90
CA ARG A 139 10.10 -4.66 -14.19
C ARG A 139 10.19 -3.29 -14.86
N GLU A 140 9.33 -3.00 -15.83
CA GLU A 140 9.31 -1.69 -16.48
C GLU A 140 8.88 -0.59 -15.52
N THR A 141 7.90 -0.85 -14.65
CA THR A 141 7.49 0.10 -13.60
C THR A 141 8.63 0.40 -12.64
N LEU A 142 9.41 -0.63 -12.23
CA LEU A 142 10.60 -0.43 -11.39
C LEU A 142 11.72 0.32 -12.10
N LYS A 143 11.96 0.07 -13.39
CA LYS A 143 12.96 0.80 -14.18
C LYS A 143 12.61 2.27 -14.39
N ALA A 144 11.33 2.57 -14.58
CA ALA A 144 10.84 3.92 -14.77
C ALA A 144 10.77 4.71 -13.45
N ALA A 145 10.71 4.02 -12.31
CA ALA A 145 10.72 4.63 -10.99
C ALA A 145 12.13 5.12 -10.60
N ARG A 146 12.19 6.19 -9.80
CA ARG A 146 13.41 6.52 -9.07
C ARG A 146 13.52 5.60 -7.86
N PRO A 147 14.73 5.14 -7.49
CA PRO A 147 14.90 4.37 -6.27
C PRO A 147 14.36 5.12 -5.05
N SER A 148 13.54 4.46 -4.26
CA SER A 148 13.09 4.99 -2.97
C SER A 148 14.28 5.32 -2.08
N ALA A 149 14.19 6.44 -1.34
CA ALA A 149 15.21 6.82 -0.39
C ALA A 149 15.42 5.70 0.65
N PRO A 150 16.66 5.35 1.01
CA PRO A 150 16.92 4.35 2.04
C PRO A 150 16.26 4.77 3.35
N VAL A 151 15.53 3.85 4.00
CA VAL A 151 14.92 4.13 5.31
C VAL A 151 15.49 3.20 6.38
N PRO A 152 16.03 3.74 7.48
CA PRO A 152 16.57 2.92 8.56
C PRO A 152 15.52 1.97 9.13
N GLY A 153 15.79 0.67 9.09
CA GLY A 153 14.92 -0.37 9.66
C GLY A 153 13.62 -0.65 8.89
N GLY A 154 13.45 -0.06 7.70
CA GLY A 154 12.27 -0.24 6.86
C GLY A 154 12.59 -0.84 5.50
N GLN A 155 11.62 -1.57 4.94
CA GLN A 155 11.64 -2.04 3.57
C GLN A 155 10.95 -1.04 2.62
N THR A 156 11.22 -1.18 1.33
CA THR A 156 10.66 -0.30 0.30
C THR A 156 9.63 -1.02 -0.57
N VAL A 157 8.89 -0.27 -1.39
CA VAL A 157 7.97 -0.84 -2.37
C VAL A 157 8.69 -1.72 -3.41
N GLU A 158 9.91 -1.35 -3.78
CA GLU A 158 10.75 -2.11 -4.70
C GLU A 158 11.15 -3.45 -4.09
N TYR A 159 11.46 -3.49 -2.78
CA TYR A 159 11.71 -4.75 -2.08
C TYR A 159 10.52 -5.70 -2.22
N LEU A 160 9.30 -5.19 -2.00
CA LEU A 160 8.08 -5.99 -2.14
C LEU A 160 7.89 -6.51 -3.57
N ALA A 161 8.07 -5.64 -4.57
CA ALA A 161 7.94 -5.99 -5.99
C ALA A 161 9.00 -7.00 -6.46
N ILE A 162 10.27 -6.78 -6.10
CA ILE A 162 11.36 -7.71 -6.43
C ILE A 162 11.13 -9.06 -5.76
N THR A 163 10.59 -9.06 -4.54
CA THR A 163 10.26 -10.30 -3.84
C THR A 163 9.15 -11.08 -4.55
N MET A 164 8.05 -10.41 -4.96
CA MET A 164 7.00 -11.03 -5.79
C MET A 164 7.57 -11.62 -7.09
N LEU A 165 8.43 -10.86 -7.78
CA LEU A 165 9.04 -11.31 -9.04
C LEU A 165 9.93 -12.54 -8.85
N ASN A 166 10.77 -12.55 -7.82
CA ASN A 166 11.78 -13.58 -7.67
C ASN A 166 11.30 -14.81 -6.89
N ARG A 167 10.33 -14.66 -5.97
CA ARG A 167 9.81 -15.78 -5.16
C ARG A 167 8.60 -16.46 -5.78
N GLU A 168 7.74 -15.72 -6.46
CA GLU A 168 6.53 -16.27 -7.04
C GLU A 168 6.65 -16.44 -8.55
N LEU A 169 6.82 -15.34 -9.28
CA LEU A 169 6.70 -15.35 -10.74
C LEU A 169 7.86 -16.06 -11.45
N ARG A 170 9.10 -15.74 -11.09
CA ARG A 170 10.29 -16.32 -11.74
C ARG A 170 10.35 -17.85 -11.65
N PRO A 171 10.28 -18.48 -10.47
CA PRO A 171 10.38 -19.94 -10.38
C PRO A 171 9.24 -20.62 -11.15
N PHE A 172 8.00 -20.15 -10.98
CA PHE A 172 6.83 -20.65 -11.69
C PHE A 172 6.99 -20.57 -13.21
N LEU A 173 7.29 -19.38 -13.74
CA LEU A 173 7.44 -19.15 -15.17
C LEU A 173 8.61 -19.94 -15.77
N SER A 174 9.74 -20.02 -15.05
CA SER A 174 10.91 -20.76 -15.51
C SER A 174 10.69 -22.27 -15.55
N HIS A 175 9.80 -22.78 -14.69
CA HIS A 175 9.45 -24.18 -14.65
C HIS A 175 8.44 -24.54 -15.76
N TRP A 176 7.37 -23.77 -15.90
CA TRP A 176 6.24 -24.18 -16.73
C TRP A 176 6.31 -23.73 -18.19
N HIS A 177 6.90 -22.56 -18.51
CA HIS A 177 6.96 -22.10 -19.90
C HIS A 177 7.72 -23.05 -20.84
N PRO A 178 8.92 -23.56 -20.49
CA PRO A 178 9.64 -24.47 -21.38
C PRO A 178 8.88 -25.78 -21.60
N ARG A 179 8.32 -26.36 -20.53
CA ARG A 179 7.57 -27.63 -20.58
C ARG A 179 6.33 -27.54 -21.46
N LEU A 180 5.54 -26.48 -21.29
CA LEU A 180 4.37 -26.26 -22.13
C LEU A 180 4.78 -26.10 -23.60
N ARG A 181 5.83 -25.31 -23.86
CA ARG A 181 6.35 -25.13 -25.22
C ARG A 181 6.81 -26.44 -25.86
N GLU A 182 7.53 -27.28 -25.12
CA GLU A 182 7.98 -28.59 -25.60
C GLU A 182 6.79 -29.50 -25.94
N PHE A 183 5.76 -29.51 -25.10
CA PHE A 183 4.52 -30.26 -25.37
C PHE A 183 3.83 -29.76 -26.64
N GLU A 184 3.66 -28.44 -26.79
CA GLU A 184 3.02 -27.81 -27.95
C GLU A 184 3.77 -28.07 -29.25
N GLN A 185 5.10 -28.12 -29.20
CA GLN A 185 5.93 -28.47 -30.36
C GLN A 185 5.78 -29.93 -30.77
N ALA A 186 5.63 -30.84 -29.79
CA ALA A 186 5.40 -32.25 -30.03
C ALA A 186 3.96 -32.58 -30.45
N HIS A 187 2.98 -31.75 -30.07
CA HIS A 187 1.55 -31.92 -30.35
C HIS A 187 0.93 -30.63 -30.91
N PRO A 188 1.29 -30.22 -32.15
CA PRO A 188 0.86 -28.92 -32.70
C PRO A 188 -0.66 -28.76 -32.81
N ASP A 189 -1.35 -29.86 -33.11
CA ASP A 189 -2.82 -29.90 -33.31
C ASP A 189 -3.57 -30.50 -32.12
N GLY A 190 -2.84 -30.91 -31.07
CA GLY A 190 -3.41 -31.55 -29.88
C GLY A 190 -3.97 -30.52 -28.89
N PRO A 191 -5.11 -30.81 -28.24
CA PRO A 191 -5.63 -29.93 -27.19
C PRO A 191 -4.69 -29.90 -25.98
N GLU A 192 -4.53 -28.74 -25.34
CA GLU A 192 -3.70 -28.55 -24.15
C GLU A 192 -4.10 -29.48 -22.97
N SER A 193 -5.35 -29.93 -22.94
CA SER A 193 -5.87 -30.88 -21.95
C SER A 193 -5.18 -32.25 -21.99
N GLU A 194 -4.55 -32.61 -23.11
CA GLU A 194 -3.78 -33.86 -23.25
C GLU A 194 -2.37 -33.73 -22.68
N TRP A 195 -1.93 -32.52 -22.30
CA TRP A 195 -0.62 -32.33 -21.69
C TRP A 195 -0.56 -33.05 -20.33
N PRO A 196 0.34 -34.04 -20.13
CA PRO A 196 0.35 -34.83 -18.90
C PRO A 196 0.57 -34.01 -17.62
N GLU A 197 1.27 -32.88 -17.72
CA GLU A 197 1.55 -32.02 -16.57
C GLU A 197 0.51 -30.89 -16.39
N ASN A 198 -0.56 -30.85 -17.19
CA ASN A 198 -1.57 -29.77 -17.16
C ASN A 198 -2.17 -29.58 -15.76
N ALA A 199 -2.59 -30.68 -15.11
CA ALA A 199 -3.17 -30.65 -13.78
C ALA A 199 -2.19 -30.12 -12.72
N ALA A 200 -0.91 -30.50 -12.80
CA ALA A 200 0.13 -30.02 -11.89
C ALA A 200 0.41 -28.52 -12.09
N CYS A 201 0.48 -28.07 -13.36
CA CYS A 201 0.64 -26.66 -13.69
C CYS A 201 -0.52 -25.81 -13.17
N ARG A 202 -1.77 -26.27 -13.34
CA ARG A 202 -2.97 -25.58 -12.80
C ARG A 202 -2.95 -25.49 -11.28
N ALA A 203 -2.57 -26.57 -10.60
CA ALA A 203 -2.49 -26.58 -9.13
C ALA A 203 -1.46 -25.56 -8.61
N GLU A 204 -0.28 -25.50 -9.24
CA GLU A 204 0.73 -24.51 -8.86
C GLU A 204 0.33 -23.08 -9.25
N LEU A 205 -0.31 -22.89 -10.41
CA LEU A 205 -0.86 -21.60 -10.82
C LEU A 205 -1.82 -21.06 -9.75
N GLN A 206 -2.76 -21.86 -9.28
CA GLN A 206 -3.69 -21.46 -8.22
C GLN A 206 -2.96 -21.08 -6.91
N ARG A 207 -1.87 -21.76 -6.57
CA ARG A 207 -1.03 -21.38 -5.43
C ARG A 207 -0.40 -20.00 -5.65
N VAL A 208 0.26 -19.81 -6.79
CA VAL A 208 0.92 -18.54 -7.15
C VAL A 208 -0.08 -17.39 -7.21
N GLN A 209 -1.30 -17.61 -7.72
CA GLN A 209 -2.37 -16.61 -7.74
C GLN A 209 -2.76 -16.15 -6.32
N ARG A 210 -2.91 -17.10 -5.38
CA ARG A 210 -3.16 -16.76 -3.96
C ARG A 210 -2.00 -15.99 -3.33
N ASP A 211 -0.77 -16.39 -3.64
CA ASP A 211 0.42 -15.72 -3.12
C ASP A 211 0.51 -14.27 -3.68
N ILE A 212 0.33 -14.08 -4.98
CA ILE A 212 0.28 -12.76 -5.65
C ILE A 212 -0.81 -11.86 -5.07
N HIS A 213 -1.98 -12.41 -4.73
CA HIS A 213 -3.05 -11.65 -4.08
C HIS A 213 -2.58 -11.01 -2.76
N ALA A 214 -1.76 -11.70 -1.96
CA ALA A 214 -1.20 -11.13 -0.74
C ALA A 214 -0.25 -9.93 -1.04
N TYR A 215 0.53 -10.02 -2.12
CA TYR A 215 1.36 -8.89 -2.58
C TYR A 215 0.50 -7.71 -3.05
N ALA A 216 -0.61 -7.96 -3.75
CA ALA A 216 -1.55 -6.93 -4.18
C ALA A 216 -2.09 -6.11 -3.00
N ILE A 217 -2.51 -6.78 -1.93
CA ILE A 217 -2.93 -6.13 -0.67
C ILE A 217 -1.78 -5.31 -0.08
N GLY A 218 -0.55 -5.84 -0.10
CA GLY A 218 0.64 -5.13 0.34
C GLY A 218 0.86 -3.82 -0.42
N PHE A 219 0.77 -3.85 -1.76
CA PHE A 219 0.88 -2.66 -2.59
C PHE A 219 -0.23 -1.65 -2.32
N ALA A 220 -1.47 -2.10 -2.14
CA ALA A 220 -2.58 -1.22 -1.79
C ALA A 220 -2.34 -0.47 -0.48
N ARG A 221 -1.86 -1.18 0.56
CA ARG A 221 -1.52 -0.60 1.86
C ARG A 221 -0.39 0.43 1.74
N LEU A 222 0.65 0.13 0.97
CA LEU A 222 1.75 1.07 0.70
C LEU A 222 1.27 2.29 -0.08
N ALA A 223 0.35 2.12 -1.03
CA ALA A 223 -0.27 3.21 -1.78
C ALA A 223 -1.16 4.12 -0.92
N GLY A 224 -1.57 3.67 0.28
CA GLY A 224 -2.51 4.38 1.14
C GLY A 224 -3.97 4.17 0.77
N VAL A 225 -4.26 3.09 0.02
CA VAL A 225 -5.64 2.67 -0.28
C VAL A 225 -6.28 2.18 1.00
N ARG A 226 -7.41 2.80 1.37
CA ARG A 226 -8.25 2.34 2.48
C ARG A 226 -9.11 1.18 1.97
N GLU A 227 -9.28 0.14 2.79
CA GLU A 227 -10.12 -1.02 2.47
C GLU A 227 -9.71 -1.69 1.14
N ALA A 228 -8.43 -2.01 0.98
CA ALA A 228 -7.91 -2.67 -0.23
C ALA A 228 -8.68 -3.96 -0.57
N GLU A 229 -9.09 -4.70 0.45
CA GLU A 229 -9.82 -5.94 0.34
C GLU A 229 -11.22 -5.76 -0.28
N THR A 230 -11.88 -4.61 -0.06
CA THR A 230 -13.19 -4.32 -0.68
C THR A 230 -13.05 -3.95 -2.16
N LEU A 231 -11.98 -3.24 -2.53
CA LEU A 231 -11.65 -2.90 -3.92
C LEU A 231 -11.31 -4.12 -4.77
N ILE A 232 -10.70 -5.16 -4.18
CA ILE A 232 -10.36 -6.40 -4.89
C ILE A 232 -11.59 -7.33 -4.98
N GLY A 233 -12.47 -7.32 -3.97
CA GLY A 233 -13.56 -8.30 -3.81
C GLY A 233 -14.97 -7.85 -4.19
N HIS A 234 -15.23 -6.57 -4.50
CA HIS A 234 -16.60 -6.08 -4.72
C HIS A 234 -16.80 -5.46 -6.12
N VAL A 235 -17.62 -6.10 -6.94
CA VAL A 235 -18.37 -5.44 -8.01
C VAL A 235 -19.71 -5.01 -7.40
N PRO A 236 -19.98 -3.71 -7.20
CA PRO A 236 -21.28 -3.27 -6.74
C PRO A 236 -22.35 -3.67 -7.77
N VAL A 237 -23.41 -4.34 -7.33
CA VAL A 237 -24.56 -4.65 -8.19
C VAL A 237 -25.11 -3.32 -8.73
N PRO A 238 -25.33 -3.18 -10.06
CA PRO A 238 -25.91 -1.97 -10.62
C PRO A 238 -27.23 -1.65 -9.90
N ARG A 239 -27.36 -0.42 -9.39
CA ARG A 239 -28.65 0.05 -8.88
C ARG A 239 -29.66 -0.01 -10.02
N THR A 240 -30.59 -0.94 -9.96
CA THR A 240 -31.69 -1.04 -10.92
C THR A 240 -32.52 0.24 -10.81
N PRO A 241 -32.86 0.93 -11.92
CA PRO A 241 -33.58 2.20 -11.87
C PRO A 241 -34.99 2.17 -11.24
N ASP A 242 -35.52 0.99 -10.89
CA ASP A 242 -36.92 0.83 -10.47
C ASP A 242 -37.16 0.57 -8.97
N ALA A 243 -36.16 0.71 -8.11
CA ALA A 243 -36.42 0.78 -6.67
C ALA A 243 -36.98 2.16 -6.29
N ARG A 244 -38.24 2.44 -6.69
CA ARG A 244 -39.03 3.48 -6.03
C ARG A 244 -39.19 3.09 -4.56
N PRO A 245 -39.08 4.04 -3.61
CA PRO A 245 -39.38 3.74 -2.23
C PRO A 245 -40.88 3.44 -2.12
N GLU A 246 -41.22 2.16 -1.97
CA GLU A 246 -42.56 1.75 -1.57
C GLU A 246 -42.83 2.27 -0.16
N GLY A 247 -43.93 3.00 -0.01
CA GLY A 247 -44.67 3.06 1.25
C GLY A 247 -44.41 4.25 2.17
N SER A 248 -44.64 5.49 1.73
CA SER A 248 -45.21 6.50 2.63
C SER A 248 -46.74 6.41 2.56
N THR A 249 -47.34 5.47 3.28
CA THR A 249 -48.78 5.48 3.56
C THR A 249 -49.07 6.61 4.55
N THR A 250 -49.47 7.77 4.03
CA THR A 250 -50.17 8.81 4.79
C THR A 250 -51.62 8.35 4.98
N PRO A 251 -52.18 8.32 6.21
CA PRO A 251 -53.59 7.99 6.40
C PRO A 251 -54.47 9.17 5.93
N PRO A 252 -55.67 8.92 5.37
CA PRO A 252 -56.52 10.00 4.90
C PRO A 252 -57.15 10.72 6.10
N GLY A 253 -56.73 11.98 6.30
CA GLY A 253 -57.44 12.93 7.16
C GLY A 253 -58.76 13.32 6.51
N GLY A 254 -59.86 12.75 7.00
CA GLY A 254 -61.19 13.24 6.70
C GLY A 254 -61.53 14.42 7.59
N ASP A 255 -61.68 15.60 7.01
CA ASP A 255 -62.62 16.61 7.52
C ASP A 255 -63.11 17.46 6.34
N GLY A 256 -64.23 17.03 5.75
CA GLY A 256 -65.00 17.82 4.81
C GLY A 256 -66.13 18.51 5.55
N ARG A 257 -65.96 19.80 5.84
CA ARG A 257 -67.08 20.65 6.27
C ARG A 257 -67.10 21.96 5.48
N THR A 258 -68.28 22.20 4.86
CA THR A 258 -68.88 23.48 4.42
C THR A 258 -68.22 24.18 3.22
N THR A 259 -68.91 24.66 2.18
CA THR A 259 -70.21 25.36 2.11
C THR A 259 -70.77 25.40 0.68
N ARG A 260 -72.11 25.47 0.61
CA ARG A 260 -72.99 26.04 -0.43
C ARG A 260 -73.51 25.12 -1.54
#